data_AF-A0A2E8D6W7-F1
#
_entry.id   AF-A0A2E8D6W7-F1
#
_cell.length_a   1.000
_cell.length_b   1.000
_cell.length_c   1.000
_cell.angle_alpha   90.00
_cell.angle_beta   90.00
_cell.angle_gamma   90.00
#
_symmetry.space_group_name_H-M   'P 1'
#
loop_
_entity.id
_entity.type
_entity.pdbx_description
1 polymer ?
#
loop_
_entity_poly.entity_id
_entity_poly.type
_entity_poly.pdbx_seq_one_letter_code
_entity_poly.pdbx_strand_id
1 'polypeptide(L)'
;MVYASELNGRTLTLGVSGMLWERSLVMIDQETESLWSHQLGEALRGPLKGQTLEVSPSVMADWKVWKEAHPNTTAVVMPRTSNKYRNNLHRESRQLLIGLTESGQSKAWDLRYLRDYPGCNDQVAERKVLVVYHEPSGTAAIYDRILEGQELDFEFVDRRITDRQTGSYWDPLTGRALTSPMLGKRLVRLHGIISTHDACYTFHPNTVLAGSESHDEPSDRSSK
;
A
#
# COMPACT_ATOMS: atom_id res chain seq x y z
N MET A 1 8.90 2.36 0.59
CA MET A 1 8.47 3.23 -0.51
C MET A 1 9.54 3.23 -1.57
N VAL A 2 9.17 3.48 -2.82
CA VAL A 2 10.11 3.67 -3.92
C VAL A 2 9.72 5.01 -4.54
N TYR A 3 10.69 5.89 -4.76
CA TYR A 3 10.47 7.19 -5.37
C TYR A 3 11.13 7.22 -6.74
N ALA A 4 10.52 7.93 -7.69
CA ALA A 4 11.18 8.28 -8.94
C ALA A 4 12.37 9.19 -8.60
N SER A 5 13.52 8.94 -9.23
CA SER A 5 14.70 9.79 -9.08
C SER A 5 14.62 11.06 -9.91
N GLU A 6 13.63 11.22 -10.78
CA GLU A 6 13.48 12.42 -11.60
C GLU A 6 12.58 13.47 -10.94
N LEU A 7 13.06 14.70 -10.89
CA LEU A 7 12.34 15.86 -10.36
C LEU A 7 12.62 17.08 -11.24
N ASN A 8 11.56 17.66 -11.84
CA ASN A 8 11.65 18.84 -12.70
C ASN A 8 12.70 18.73 -13.82
N GLY A 9 12.79 17.55 -14.46
CA GLY A 9 13.74 17.27 -15.54
C GLY A 9 15.18 17.03 -15.08
N ARG A 10 15.43 16.88 -13.76
CA ARG A 10 16.73 16.53 -13.19
C ARG A 10 16.67 15.14 -12.58
N THR A 11 17.70 14.34 -12.79
CA THR A 11 17.87 13.07 -12.08
C THR A 11 18.64 13.32 -10.78
N LEU A 12 18.07 12.87 -9.66
CA LEU A 12 18.65 12.97 -8.32
C LEU A 12 19.26 11.64 -7.89
N THR A 13 20.45 11.71 -7.29
CA THR A 13 21.10 10.57 -6.65
C THR A 13 20.79 10.59 -5.16
N LEU A 14 19.76 9.84 -4.75
CA LEU A 14 19.34 9.76 -3.36
C LEU A 14 20.19 8.78 -2.56
N GLY A 15 20.78 9.27 -1.48
CA GLY A 15 21.57 8.51 -0.51
C GLY A 15 21.01 8.59 0.91
N VAL A 16 21.68 7.89 1.83
CA VAL A 16 21.36 7.93 3.26
C VAL A 16 22.17 9.04 3.91
N SER A 17 21.51 10.00 4.57
CA SER A 17 22.19 11.13 5.21
C SER A 17 22.83 10.79 6.57
N GLY A 18 22.44 9.67 7.18
CA GLY A 18 22.79 9.31 8.56
C GLY A 18 21.97 10.02 9.64
N MET A 19 21.07 10.94 9.25
CA MET A 19 20.19 11.66 10.16
C MET A 19 18.84 10.97 10.34
N LEU A 20 18.20 11.26 11.46
CA LEU A 20 16.82 10.90 11.76
C LEU A 20 15.99 12.16 11.99
N TRP A 21 14.76 12.15 11.48
CA TRP A 21 13.72 13.11 11.78
C TRP A 21 12.47 12.32 12.19
N GLU A 22 11.87 12.60 13.35
CA GLU A 22 10.77 11.80 13.90
C GLU A 22 11.04 10.29 13.91
N ARG A 23 12.25 9.91 14.37
CA ARG A 23 12.77 8.52 14.39
C ARG A 23 12.77 7.82 13.01
N SER A 24 12.66 8.60 11.94
CA SER A 24 12.62 8.14 10.55
C SER A 24 13.86 8.60 9.79
N LEU A 25 14.38 7.75 8.90
CA LEU A 25 15.54 8.06 8.08
C LEU A 25 15.32 9.34 7.26
N VAL A 26 16.38 10.13 7.14
CA VAL A 26 16.43 11.28 6.22
C VAL A 26 17.33 10.91 5.05
N MET A 27 16.83 11.06 3.83
CA MET A 27 17.62 10.90 2.61
C MET A 27 18.33 12.21 2.27
N ILE A 28 19.40 12.15 1.49
CA ILE A 28 20.09 13.32 0.93
C ILE A 28 20.23 13.12 -0.57
N ASP A 29 19.97 14.15 -1.38
CA ASP A 29 20.37 14.13 -2.80
C ASP A 29 21.78 14.72 -2.97
N GLN A 30 22.59 14.14 -3.84
CA GLN A 30 23.98 14.58 -4.04
C GLN A 30 24.10 15.86 -4.87
N GLU A 31 23.08 16.20 -5.64
CA GLU A 31 23.11 17.29 -6.61
C GLU A 31 22.87 18.65 -5.95
N THR A 32 22.03 18.71 -4.92
CA THR A 32 21.67 19.94 -4.21
C THR A 32 21.90 19.87 -2.71
N GLU A 33 22.25 18.70 -2.19
CA GLU A 33 22.39 18.44 -0.75
C GLU A 33 21.10 18.74 0.03
N SER A 34 19.94 18.66 -0.63
CA SER A 34 18.66 18.77 0.05
C SER A 34 18.40 17.51 0.88
N LEU A 35 17.73 17.70 2.01
CA LEU A 35 17.39 16.64 2.95
C LEU A 35 15.92 16.29 2.83
N TRP A 36 15.65 15.00 2.63
CA TRP A 36 14.32 14.51 2.28
C TRP A 36 13.78 13.57 3.36
N SER A 37 12.50 13.71 3.68
CA SER A 37 11.80 12.72 4.48
C SER A 37 11.65 11.44 3.66
N HIS A 38 12.23 10.32 4.12
CA HIS A 38 12.04 9.04 3.42
C HIS A 38 10.59 8.54 3.46
N GLN A 39 9.78 9.05 4.39
CA GLN A 39 8.36 8.69 4.55
C GLN A 39 7.47 9.53 3.64
N LEU A 40 7.72 10.84 3.57
CA LEU A 40 6.86 11.76 2.83
C LEU A 40 7.33 11.96 1.37
N GLY A 41 8.59 11.67 1.07
CA GLY A 41 9.20 12.07 -0.20
C GLY A 41 9.38 13.58 -0.35
N GLU A 42 9.16 14.36 0.72
CA GLU A 42 9.28 15.82 0.73
C GLU A 42 10.69 16.26 1.17
N ALA A 43 11.24 17.25 0.47
CA ALA A 43 12.44 17.95 0.90
C ALA A 43 12.15 18.83 2.13
N LEU A 44 12.66 18.43 3.27
CA LEU A 44 12.53 19.12 4.56
C LEU A 44 13.45 20.36 4.64
N ARG A 45 14.62 20.30 4.00
CA ARG A 45 15.66 21.34 4.04
C ARG A 45 16.48 21.34 2.75
N GLY A 46 17.07 22.49 2.43
CA GLY A 46 17.97 22.67 1.29
C GLY A 46 17.30 23.38 0.13
N PRO A 47 17.99 23.52 -1.01
CA PRO A 47 17.49 24.23 -2.20
C PRO A 47 16.14 23.72 -2.73
N LEU A 48 15.82 22.45 -2.51
CA LEU A 48 14.58 21.83 -2.99
C LEU A 48 13.46 21.81 -1.93
N LYS A 49 13.62 22.49 -0.80
CA LYS A 49 12.66 22.49 0.32
C LYS A 49 11.20 22.69 -0.16
N GLY A 50 10.31 21.83 0.32
CA GLY A 50 8.88 21.82 0.01
C GLY A 50 8.50 21.12 -1.30
N GLN A 51 9.48 20.69 -2.10
CA GLN A 51 9.20 19.82 -3.25
C GLN A 51 9.00 18.38 -2.81
N THR A 52 8.19 17.64 -3.55
CA THR A 52 7.85 16.23 -3.30
C THR A 52 8.30 15.34 -4.45
N LEU A 53 8.85 14.18 -4.12
CA LEU A 53 9.20 13.15 -5.08
C LEU A 53 7.96 12.37 -5.51
N GLU A 54 7.89 12.01 -6.80
CA GLU A 54 6.87 11.10 -7.30
C GLU A 54 7.08 9.71 -6.71
N VAL A 55 6.00 9.09 -6.21
CA VAL A 55 6.06 7.75 -5.67
C VAL A 55 5.91 6.72 -6.79
N SER A 56 6.91 5.85 -6.95
CA SER A 56 6.85 4.75 -7.89
C SER A 56 6.10 3.54 -7.31
N PRO A 57 5.18 2.92 -8.07
CA PRO A 57 4.52 1.69 -7.64
C PRO A 57 5.52 0.58 -7.34
N SER A 58 5.38 -0.06 -6.18
CA SER A 58 6.20 -1.20 -5.77
C SER A 58 5.36 -2.20 -4.99
N VAL A 59 5.65 -3.49 -5.14
CA VAL A 59 4.98 -4.57 -4.41
C VAL A 59 5.98 -5.34 -3.57
N MET A 60 5.55 -5.77 -2.39
CA MET A 60 6.25 -6.80 -1.63
C MET A 60 5.57 -8.13 -1.97
N ALA A 61 6.35 -9.07 -2.48
CA ALA A 61 5.84 -10.37 -2.92
C ALA A 61 6.87 -11.47 -2.65
N ASP A 62 6.39 -12.69 -2.43
CA ASP A 62 7.23 -13.87 -2.44
C ASP A 62 7.88 -14.05 -3.82
N TRP A 63 9.17 -14.41 -3.82
CA TRP A 63 9.94 -14.56 -5.05
C TRP A 63 9.31 -15.55 -6.04
N LYS A 64 8.71 -16.64 -5.54
CA LYS A 64 8.02 -17.62 -6.38
C LYS A 64 6.86 -16.98 -7.15
N VAL A 65 5.99 -16.29 -6.43
CA VAL A 65 4.80 -15.62 -7.01
C VAL A 65 5.21 -14.52 -7.98
N TRP A 66 6.22 -13.71 -7.60
CA TRP A 66 6.74 -12.67 -8.47
C TRP A 66 7.31 -13.22 -9.79
N LYS A 67 8.09 -14.30 -9.73
CA LYS A 67 8.72 -14.90 -10.92
C LYS A 67 7.70 -15.57 -11.84
N GLU A 68 6.64 -16.17 -11.30
CA GLU A 68 5.52 -16.70 -12.10
C GLU A 68 4.80 -15.57 -12.87
N ALA A 69 4.56 -14.42 -12.22
CA ALA A 69 3.93 -13.27 -12.84
C ALA A 69 4.86 -12.48 -13.79
N HIS A 70 6.17 -12.48 -13.50
CA HIS A 70 7.19 -11.69 -14.21
C HIS A 70 8.41 -12.56 -14.56
N PRO A 71 8.28 -13.52 -15.51
CA PRO A 71 9.33 -14.53 -15.78
C PRO A 71 10.65 -13.93 -16.28
N ASN A 72 10.59 -12.76 -16.92
CA ASN A 72 11.77 -12.06 -17.48
C ASN A 72 12.37 -11.03 -16.50
N THR A 73 11.95 -11.01 -15.25
CA THR A 73 12.45 -10.04 -14.25
C THR A 73 13.94 -10.28 -13.94
N THR A 74 14.71 -9.19 -13.83
CA THR A 74 16.08 -9.22 -13.33
C THR A 74 16.07 -8.94 -11.82
N ALA A 75 16.60 -9.85 -11.02
CA ALA A 75 16.77 -9.64 -9.59
C ALA A 75 18.20 -9.17 -9.29
N VAL A 76 18.33 -8.05 -8.59
CA VAL A 76 19.61 -7.60 -8.05
C VAL A 76 19.94 -8.44 -6.81
N VAL A 77 21.01 -9.24 -6.89
CA VAL A 77 21.50 -10.01 -5.76
C VAL A 77 22.62 -9.22 -5.09
N MET A 78 22.31 -8.59 -3.97
CA MET A 78 23.32 -7.96 -3.12
C MET A 78 24.05 -9.04 -2.31
N PRO A 79 25.40 -9.05 -2.23
CA PRO A 79 26.13 -9.96 -1.35
C PRO A 79 25.63 -9.79 0.08
N ARG A 80 25.09 -10.86 0.67
CA ARG A 80 24.54 -10.80 2.04
C ARG A 80 25.68 -10.65 3.04
N THR A 81 25.94 -9.43 3.50
CA THR A 81 26.80 -9.18 4.68
C THR A 81 26.04 -9.16 6.00
N SER A 82 24.73 -9.46 6.02
CA SER A 82 24.01 -9.65 7.29
C SER A 82 23.00 -10.80 7.21
N ASN A 83 23.25 -11.83 8.02
CA ASN A 83 22.41 -13.03 8.16
C ASN A 83 21.17 -12.77 9.06
N LYS A 84 20.66 -11.52 9.10
CA LYS A 84 19.66 -11.05 10.08
C LYS A 84 18.31 -10.64 9.50
N TYR A 85 18.08 -10.76 8.19
CA TYR A 85 16.72 -10.71 7.64
C TYR A 85 16.11 -12.12 7.63
N ARG A 86 15.86 -12.67 8.82
CA ARG A 86 15.02 -13.87 8.99
C ARG A 86 13.62 -13.41 9.40
N ASN A 87 12.65 -13.58 8.50
CA ASN A 87 11.19 -13.80 8.64
C ASN A 87 10.41 -13.35 9.90
N ASN A 88 10.90 -12.40 10.69
CA ASN A 88 10.29 -11.96 11.94
C ASN A 88 9.47 -10.67 11.80
N LEU A 89 9.06 -10.28 10.58
CA LEU A 89 7.98 -9.29 10.43
C LEU A 89 6.65 -9.82 11.01
N HIS A 90 6.52 -11.14 11.19
CA HIS A 90 5.27 -11.79 11.61
C HIS A 90 5.11 -12.03 13.11
N ARG A 91 6.08 -11.69 13.97
CA ARG A 91 6.07 -12.21 15.37
C ARG A 91 5.94 -11.20 16.50
N GLU A 92 5.82 -9.92 16.24
CA GLU A 92 5.47 -8.98 17.31
C GLU A 92 4.31 -8.07 16.93
N SER A 93 3.34 -8.02 17.84
CA SER A 93 2.02 -7.41 17.78
C SER A 93 2.04 -5.89 17.62
N ARG A 94 2.61 -5.38 16.53
CA ARG A 94 2.44 -3.96 16.17
C ARG A 94 1.18 -3.83 15.34
N GLN A 95 0.29 -2.94 15.75
CA GLN A 95 -0.89 -2.53 15.00
C GLN A 95 -0.39 -1.82 13.73
N LEU A 96 -0.16 -2.62 12.67
CA LEU A 96 0.19 -2.10 11.38
C LEU A 96 -1.07 -1.61 10.69
N LEU A 97 -0.96 -0.45 10.10
CA LEU A 97 -1.97 0.15 9.25
C LEU A 97 -1.46 0.17 7.82
N ILE A 98 -2.36 0.06 6.85
CA ILE A 98 -2.11 0.50 5.49
C ILE A 98 -2.86 1.82 5.31
N GLY A 99 -2.14 2.89 4.97
CA GLY A 99 -2.70 4.23 4.79
C GLY A 99 -2.67 4.68 3.34
N LEU A 100 -3.67 5.44 2.92
CA LEU A 100 -3.71 6.17 1.65
C LEU A 100 -3.99 7.64 1.94
N THR A 101 -3.24 8.53 1.30
CA THR A 101 -3.51 9.96 1.29
C THR A 101 -3.88 10.39 -0.13
N GLU A 102 -5.06 10.98 -0.29
CA GLU A 102 -5.59 11.50 -1.56
C GLU A 102 -6.11 12.92 -1.31
N SER A 103 -5.69 13.88 -2.14
CA SER A 103 -6.16 15.28 -2.07
C SER A 103 -6.06 15.90 -0.65
N GLY A 104 -5.00 15.55 0.09
CA GLY A 104 -4.76 16.00 1.46
C GLY A 104 -5.57 15.29 2.56
N GLN A 105 -6.51 14.41 2.18
CA GLN A 105 -7.26 13.57 3.11
C GLN A 105 -6.58 12.21 3.25
N SER A 106 -6.42 11.75 4.49
CA SER A 106 -5.76 10.47 4.76
C SER A 106 -6.71 9.50 5.44
N LYS A 107 -6.72 8.26 4.98
CA LYS A 107 -7.48 7.16 5.59
C LYS A 107 -6.56 5.96 5.74
N ALA A 108 -6.73 5.19 6.82
CA ALA A 108 -5.95 3.98 7.04
C ALA A 108 -6.81 2.81 7.52
N TRP A 109 -6.37 1.59 7.21
CA TRP A 109 -7.05 0.35 7.58
C TRP A 109 -6.11 -0.53 8.41
N ASP A 110 -6.61 -1.07 9.53
CA ASP A 110 -5.85 -1.98 10.37
C ASP A 110 -5.67 -3.33 9.67
N LEU A 111 -4.42 -3.78 9.53
CA LEU A 111 -4.11 -5.06 8.87
C LEU A 111 -4.70 -6.27 9.63
N ARG A 112 -5.00 -6.14 10.93
CA ARG A 112 -5.71 -7.16 11.72
C ARG A 112 -7.18 -7.20 11.33
N TYR A 113 -7.83 -6.05 11.22
CA TYR A 113 -9.22 -5.99 10.74
C TYR A 113 -9.34 -6.57 9.33
N LEU A 114 -8.43 -6.20 8.43
CA LEU A 114 -8.39 -6.74 7.07
C LEU A 114 -8.02 -8.24 7.02
N ARG A 115 -7.42 -8.81 8.08
CA ARG A 115 -7.19 -10.26 8.14
C ARG A 115 -8.50 -11.02 8.33
N ASP A 116 -9.38 -10.50 9.18
CA ASP A 116 -10.67 -11.09 9.49
C ASP A 116 -11.70 -10.80 8.38
N TYR A 117 -11.58 -9.63 7.73
CA TYR A 117 -12.39 -9.20 6.59
C TYR A 117 -11.48 -8.91 5.38
N PRO A 118 -11.17 -9.92 4.53
CA PRO A 118 -10.06 -9.90 3.56
C PRO A 118 -10.16 -8.88 2.42
N GLY A 119 -11.27 -8.15 2.35
CA GLY A 119 -11.24 -6.85 1.71
C GLY A 119 -12.48 -6.02 1.95
N CYS A 120 -12.37 -4.75 1.58
CA CYS A 120 -13.45 -3.79 1.68
C CYS A 120 -13.48 -2.89 0.44
N ASN A 121 -14.70 -2.55 0.03
CA ASN A 121 -14.93 -1.39 -0.82
C ASN A 121 -15.03 -0.16 0.07
N ASP A 122 -14.25 0.86 -0.22
CA ASP A 122 -14.20 2.08 0.58
C ASP A 122 -13.94 3.30 -0.32
N GLN A 123 -13.77 4.47 0.29
CA GLN A 123 -13.52 5.73 -0.37
C GLN A 123 -12.58 6.61 0.48
N VAL A 124 -11.67 7.30 -0.20
CA VAL A 124 -10.79 8.35 0.38
C VAL A 124 -10.91 9.59 -0.50
N ALA A 125 -11.37 10.71 0.08
CA ALA A 125 -11.82 11.86 -0.69
C ALA A 125 -12.81 11.42 -1.80
N GLU A 126 -12.54 11.70 -3.07
CA GLU A 126 -13.37 11.28 -4.21
C GLU A 126 -12.93 9.92 -4.81
N ARG A 127 -11.82 9.35 -4.34
CA ARG A 127 -11.25 8.11 -4.88
C ARG A 127 -11.95 6.90 -4.30
N LYS A 128 -12.55 6.08 -5.16
CA LYS A 128 -13.15 4.80 -4.79
C LYS A 128 -12.07 3.73 -4.76
N VAL A 129 -11.92 3.08 -3.61
CA VAL A 129 -10.81 2.17 -3.36
C VAL A 129 -11.28 0.79 -2.95
N LEU A 130 -10.54 -0.21 -3.42
CA LEU A 130 -10.64 -1.59 -2.99
C LEU A 130 -9.40 -1.87 -2.12
N VAL A 131 -9.60 -2.16 -0.84
CA VAL A 131 -8.52 -2.55 0.07
C VAL A 131 -8.61 -4.04 0.33
N VAL A 132 -7.50 -4.75 0.16
CA VAL A 132 -7.48 -6.22 0.26
C VAL A 132 -6.28 -6.70 1.05
N TYR A 133 -6.47 -7.80 1.78
CA TYR A 133 -5.40 -8.49 2.48
C TYR A 133 -5.11 -9.84 1.82
N HIS A 134 -3.86 -10.02 1.39
CA HIS A 134 -3.37 -11.27 0.83
C HIS A 134 -2.60 -12.05 1.90
N GLU A 135 -3.32 -12.92 2.59
CA GLU A 135 -2.82 -13.65 3.75
C GLU A 135 -1.60 -14.54 3.49
N PRO A 136 -1.46 -15.24 2.35
CA PRO A 136 -0.24 -16.02 2.08
C PRO A 136 1.04 -15.17 2.14
N SER A 137 0.97 -13.90 1.69
CA SER A 137 2.08 -12.95 1.78
C SER A 137 2.08 -12.09 3.05
N GLY A 138 1.00 -12.16 3.84
CA GLY A 138 0.76 -11.32 5.01
C GLY A 138 0.70 -9.81 4.74
N THR A 139 0.43 -9.39 3.50
CA THR A 139 0.43 -7.98 3.09
C THR A 139 -0.95 -7.49 2.63
N ALA A 140 -1.10 -6.18 2.55
CA ALA A 140 -2.30 -5.54 2.02
C ALA A 140 -2.00 -4.75 0.73
N ALA A 141 -3.02 -4.56 -0.08
CA ALA A 141 -2.97 -3.74 -1.28
C ALA A 141 -4.22 -2.85 -1.35
N ILE A 142 -4.05 -1.68 -1.98
CA ILE A 142 -5.13 -0.76 -2.29
C ILE A 142 -5.19 -0.63 -3.81
N TYR A 143 -6.38 -0.76 -4.39
CA TYR A 143 -6.62 -0.59 -5.82
C TYR A 143 -7.66 0.49 -6.09
N ASP A 144 -7.53 1.18 -7.21
CA ASP A 144 -8.61 2.01 -7.75
C ASP A 144 -9.73 1.08 -8.24
N ARG A 145 -10.96 1.38 -7.81
CA ARG A 145 -12.16 0.65 -8.24
C ARG A 145 -12.65 1.10 -9.61
N ILE A 146 -12.12 2.19 -10.15
CA ILE A 146 -12.40 2.65 -11.50
C ILE A 146 -11.41 1.99 -12.45
N LEU A 147 -11.91 1.08 -13.28
CA LEU A 147 -11.15 0.42 -14.33
C LEU A 147 -11.75 0.79 -15.69
N GLU A 148 -10.96 1.42 -16.55
CA GLU A 148 -11.39 1.82 -17.91
C GLU A 148 -12.67 2.67 -17.91
N GLY A 149 -12.83 3.53 -16.89
CA GLY A 149 -14.01 4.39 -16.73
C GLY A 149 -15.23 3.72 -16.09
N GLN A 150 -15.16 2.41 -15.81
CA GLN A 150 -16.20 1.68 -15.09
C GLN A 150 -15.83 1.53 -13.63
N GLU A 151 -16.73 1.91 -12.73
CA GLU A 151 -16.63 1.56 -11.32
C GLU A 151 -17.01 0.10 -11.10
N LEU A 152 -16.14 -0.62 -10.39
CA LEU A 152 -16.35 -1.99 -9.96
C LEU A 152 -16.66 -2.03 -8.46
N ASP A 153 -17.62 -2.86 -8.07
CA ASP A 153 -17.95 -3.19 -6.69
C ASP A 153 -17.57 -4.63 -6.43
N PHE A 154 -16.86 -4.88 -5.34
CA PHE A 154 -16.35 -6.20 -5.05
C PHE A 154 -17.12 -6.89 -3.94
N GLU A 155 -17.33 -8.19 -4.09
CA GLU A 155 -17.77 -9.07 -3.03
C GLU A 155 -16.65 -10.03 -2.64
N PHE A 156 -16.67 -10.41 -1.35
CA PHE A 156 -15.65 -11.23 -0.73
C PHE A 156 -16.32 -12.49 -0.19
N VAL A 157 -16.34 -13.54 -1.00
CA VAL A 157 -16.93 -14.85 -0.64
C VAL A 157 -15.81 -15.87 -0.68
N ASP A 158 -15.65 -16.65 0.39
CA ASP A 158 -14.60 -17.68 0.49
C ASP A 158 -13.18 -17.17 0.17
N ARG A 159 -12.85 -15.95 0.64
CA ARG A 159 -11.58 -15.24 0.39
C ARG A 159 -11.31 -14.94 -1.10
N ARG A 160 -12.31 -15.11 -1.96
CA ARG A 160 -12.26 -14.73 -3.37
C ARG A 160 -12.84 -13.34 -3.55
N ILE A 161 -12.16 -12.52 -4.35
CA ILE A 161 -12.61 -11.19 -4.73
C ILE A 161 -13.31 -11.31 -6.07
N THR A 162 -14.59 -10.95 -6.11
CA THR A 162 -15.41 -11.02 -7.32
C THR A 162 -16.03 -9.66 -7.58
N ASP A 163 -15.93 -9.13 -8.80
CA ASP A 163 -16.67 -7.90 -9.13
C ASP A 163 -18.14 -8.24 -9.42
N ARG A 164 -19.07 -7.43 -8.90
CA ARG A 164 -20.52 -7.65 -9.04
C ARG A 164 -21.03 -7.37 -10.44
N GLN A 165 -20.34 -6.49 -11.16
CA GLN A 165 -20.73 -6.01 -12.48
C GLN A 165 -20.60 -7.11 -13.55
N THR A 166 -19.57 -7.94 -13.45
CA THR A 166 -19.27 -8.97 -14.46
C THR A 166 -19.16 -10.38 -13.89
N GLY A 167 -19.04 -10.52 -12.56
CA GLY A 167 -18.81 -11.80 -11.90
C GLY A 167 -17.38 -12.33 -12.09
N SER A 168 -16.44 -11.52 -12.55
CA SER A 168 -15.06 -11.96 -12.75
C SER A 168 -14.32 -12.07 -11.42
N TYR A 169 -13.41 -13.03 -11.33
CA TYR A 169 -12.58 -13.26 -10.14
C TYR A 169 -11.27 -12.52 -10.28
N TRP A 170 -10.77 -12.00 -9.16
CA TRP A 170 -9.58 -11.18 -9.14
C TRP A 170 -8.56 -11.75 -8.16
N ASP A 171 -7.30 -11.77 -8.59
CA ASP A 171 -6.18 -12.09 -7.73
C ASP A 171 -5.92 -10.92 -6.76
N PRO A 172 -6.03 -11.12 -5.43
CA PRO A 172 -5.90 -10.06 -4.42
C PRO A 172 -4.53 -9.38 -4.42
N LEU A 173 -3.47 -10.12 -4.73
CA LEU A 173 -2.10 -9.60 -4.61
C LEU A 173 -1.70 -8.77 -5.83
N THR A 174 -2.15 -9.20 -7.00
CA THR A 174 -1.73 -8.63 -8.28
C THR A 174 -2.81 -7.74 -8.90
N GLY A 175 -4.05 -7.81 -8.43
CA GLY A 175 -5.19 -7.10 -8.99
C GLY A 175 -5.56 -7.59 -10.40
N ARG A 176 -5.13 -8.80 -10.79
CA ARG A 176 -5.39 -9.35 -12.13
C ARG A 176 -6.69 -10.15 -12.15
N ALA A 177 -7.52 -9.94 -13.15
CA ALA A 177 -8.69 -10.75 -13.40
C ALA A 177 -8.30 -12.15 -13.91
N LEU A 178 -8.83 -13.18 -13.26
CA LEU A 178 -8.56 -14.60 -13.48
C LEU A 178 -9.62 -15.30 -14.32
N THR A 179 -10.80 -14.68 -14.50
CA THR A 179 -11.90 -15.25 -15.29
C THR A 179 -12.51 -14.22 -16.22
N SER A 180 -13.18 -14.70 -17.27
CA SER A 180 -13.98 -13.86 -18.16
C SER A 180 -15.21 -13.32 -17.40
N PRO A 181 -15.74 -12.14 -17.76
CA PRO A 181 -15.35 -11.28 -18.90
C PRO A 181 -14.06 -10.46 -18.75
N MET A 182 -13.55 -10.25 -17.54
CA MET A 182 -12.42 -9.33 -17.32
C MET A 182 -11.04 -9.96 -17.50
N LEU A 183 -10.97 -11.26 -17.87
CA LEU A 183 -9.75 -12.06 -17.94
C LEU A 183 -8.54 -11.29 -18.48
N GLY A 184 -7.48 -11.24 -17.69
CA GLY A 184 -6.22 -10.59 -18.07
C GLY A 184 -6.15 -9.10 -17.80
N LYS A 185 -7.27 -8.40 -17.60
CA LYS A 185 -7.25 -7.01 -17.12
C LYS A 185 -6.67 -6.91 -15.72
N ARG A 186 -6.21 -5.71 -15.36
CA ARG A 186 -5.54 -5.44 -14.09
C ARG A 186 -6.04 -4.15 -13.47
N LEU A 187 -6.42 -4.20 -12.19
CA LEU A 187 -6.74 -3.01 -11.42
C LEU A 187 -5.50 -2.13 -11.24
N VAL A 188 -5.72 -0.81 -11.20
CA VAL A 188 -4.66 0.15 -10.92
C VAL A 188 -4.36 0.09 -9.42
N ARG A 189 -3.14 -0.29 -9.05
CA ARG A 189 -2.71 -0.35 -7.65
C ARG A 189 -2.34 1.06 -7.17
N LEU A 190 -2.98 1.51 -6.11
CA LEU A 190 -2.68 2.77 -5.45
C LEU A 190 -1.54 2.59 -4.44
N HIS A 191 -0.79 3.66 -4.21
CA HIS A 191 0.33 3.62 -3.28
C HIS A 191 -0.15 3.71 -1.83
N GLY A 192 -0.41 2.55 -1.22
CA GLY A 192 -0.64 2.46 0.22
C GLY A 192 0.68 2.38 1.00
N ILE A 193 0.80 3.15 2.07
CA ILE A 193 1.94 3.10 2.99
C ILE A 193 1.60 2.17 4.14
N ILE A 194 2.40 1.12 4.33
CA ILE A 194 2.30 0.27 5.53
C ILE A 194 3.18 0.87 6.62
N SER A 195 2.58 1.25 7.74
CA SER A 195 3.28 1.85 8.87
C SER A 195 2.71 1.37 10.20
N THR A 196 3.41 1.66 11.30
CA THR A 196 2.81 1.53 12.63
C THR A 196 1.75 2.62 12.82
N HIS A 197 0.85 2.40 13.78
CA HIS A 197 -0.12 3.39 14.22
C HIS A 197 0.54 4.74 14.54
N ASP A 198 1.58 4.76 15.40
CA ASP A 198 2.28 5.99 15.78
C ASP A 198 2.85 6.76 14.58
N ALA A 199 3.50 6.05 13.64
CA ALA A 199 4.07 6.69 12.46
C ALA A 199 2.99 7.26 11.53
N CYS A 200 1.87 6.55 11.37
CA CYS A 200 0.74 7.01 10.58
C CYS A 200 0.22 8.35 11.09
N TYR A 201 -0.05 8.46 12.40
CA TYR A 201 -0.57 9.69 13.00
C TYR A 201 0.49 10.78 13.18
N THR A 202 1.78 10.43 13.23
CA THR A 202 2.88 11.41 13.25
C THR A 202 2.99 12.14 11.91
N PHE A 203 2.93 11.41 10.79
CA PHE A 203 3.10 11.99 9.45
C PHE A 203 1.79 12.44 8.80
N HIS A 204 0.67 11.86 9.20
CA HIS A 204 -0.67 12.16 8.70
C HIS A 204 -1.65 12.29 9.89
N PRO A 205 -1.59 13.40 10.66
CA PRO A 205 -2.32 13.53 11.93
C PRO A 205 -3.84 13.50 11.79
N ASN A 206 -4.37 13.89 10.62
CA ASN A 206 -5.80 13.88 10.33
C ASN A 206 -6.27 12.56 9.71
N THR A 207 -5.52 11.46 9.90
CA THR A 207 -5.90 10.16 9.34
C THR A 207 -7.16 9.61 10.00
N VAL A 208 -8.15 9.29 9.17
CA VAL A 208 -9.35 8.55 9.60
C VAL A 208 -9.01 7.06 9.63
N LEU A 209 -9.17 6.41 10.78
CA LEU A 209 -9.03 4.96 10.89
C LEU A 209 -10.35 4.29 10.45
N ALA A 210 -10.26 3.44 9.44
CA ALA A 210 -11.37 2.63 8.97
C ALA A 210 -11.55 1.40 9.86
N GLY A 211 -12.80 1.08 10.21
CA GLY A 211 -13.15 -0.15 10.93
C GLY A 211 -13.14 -0.05 12.46
N SER A 212 -13.26 1.15 13.06
CA SER A 212 -13.39 1.32 14.52
C SER A 212 -14.79 1.72 15.03
N GLU A 213 -15.82 1.79 14.18
CA GLU A 213 -17.21 2.06 14.60
C GLU A 213 -18.20 1.00 14.07
N SER A 214 -18.87 0.34 15.04
CA SER A 214 -20.13 -0.42 14.98
C SER A 214 -20.47 -1.21 13.71
N HIS A 215 -20.13 -2.50 13.69
CA HIS A 215 -21.10 -3.47 13.20
C HIS A 215 -22.07 -3.74 14.36
N ASP A 216 -23.32 -3.31 14.19
CA ASP A 216 -24.43 -3.90 14.94
C ASP A 216 -24.30 -5.43 14.84
N GLU A 217 -24.25 -6.08 15.99
CA GLU A 217 -24.56 -7.50 16.06
C GLU A 217 -25.89 -7.71 15.32
N PRO A 218 -26.01 -8.71 14.42
CA PRO A 218 -27.31 -9.06 13.90
C PRO A 218 -28.16 -9.47 15.09
N SER A 219 -29.12 -8.62 15.45
CA SER A 219 -30.09 -8.88 16.49
C SER A 219 -30.74 -10.24 16.21
N ASP A 220 -30.40 -11.24 17.00
CA ASP A 220 -31.14 -12.48 17.04
C ASP A 220 -32.51 -12.18 17.65
N ARG A 221 -33.45 -11.86 16.76
CA ARG A 221 -34.87 -12.01 17.01
C ARG A 221 -35.42 -12.97 15.96
N SER A 222 -35.24 -14.26 16.21
CA SER A 222 -36.27 -15.22 15.83
C SER A 222 -36.63 -16.09 17.04
N SER A 223 -37.88 -15.93 17.45
CA SER A 223 -38.55 -16.65 18.51
C SER A 223 -38.49 -18.17 18.34
N LYS A 224 -38.31 -18.89 19.44
CA LYS A 224 -39.25 -19.91 19.92
C LYS A 224 -39.03 -20.19 21.40
#